data_AF-A0A418Y2C9-F1
#
_entry.id   AF-A0A418Y2C9-F1
#
_cell.length_a   1.000
_cell.length_b   1.000
_cell.length_c   1.000
_cell.angle_alpha   90.00
_cell.angle_beta   90.00
_cell.angle_gamma   90.00
#
_symmetry.space_group_name_H-M   'P 1'
#
loop_
_entity.id
_entity.type
_entity.pdbx_description
1 polymer ?
#
loop_
_entity_poly.entity_id
_entity_poly.type
_entity_poly.pdbx_seq_one_letter_code
_entity_poly.pdbx_strand_id
1 'polypeptide(L)'
;MKTALPLILSLGLLSPFSHAIELTPGKWAITVEMNAPGMPENMRTQVQQDCVTAEEAANPEDAMRESWKEDNCDTGDIRTTDNGLEWEAECTMPGSNAKTRITGKMVMHNSKHYSTDITVKGNHHSMKTHSEAKWVGACNE
;
A
#
# COMPACT_ATOMS: atom_id res chain seq x y z
N MET A 1 52.93 -14.62 -39.11
CA MET A 1 52.22 -15.14 -37.92
C MET A 1 51.69 -13.94 -37.13
N LYS A 2 50.41 -13.61 -37.35
CA LYS A 2 49.30 -13.68 -36.38
C LYS A 2 49.37 -12.62 -35.27
N THR A 3 48.76 -11.48 -35.57
CA THR A 3 48.28 -10.46 -34.64
C THR A 3 47.18 -11.07 -33.74
N ALA A 4 47.26 -10.84 -32.43
CA ALA A 4 46.20 -11.19 -31.49
C ALA A 4 45.77 -9.93 -30.74
N LEU A 5 44.51 -9.55 -30.99
CA LEU A 5 43.80 -8.42 -30.39
C LEU A 5 43.25 -8.87 -29.03
N PRO A 6 43.40 -8.12 -27.91
CA PRO A 6 42.72 -8.46 -26.68
C PRO A 6 41.26 -8.03 -26.75
N LEU A 7 40.37 -9.02 -26.62
CA LEU A 7 38.92 -8.85 -26.53
C LEU A 7 38.58 -8.26 -25.14
N ILE A 8 38.19 -7.00 -25.08
CA ILE A 8 37.67 -6.36 -23.87
C ILE A 8 36.24 -6.88 -23.65
N LEU A 9 36.07 -7.75 -22.65
CA LEU A 9 34.77 -8.27 -22.23
C LEU A 9 34.10 -7.23 -21.31
N SER A 10 33.30 -6.34 -21.89
CA SER A 10 32.48 -5.37 -21.16
C SER A 10 31.40 -6.08 -20.36
N LEU A 11 31.63 -6.23 -19.06
CA LEU A 11 30.67 -6.74 -18.08
C LEU A 11 29.57 -5.69 -17.89
N GLY A 12 28.45 -5.86 -18.60
CA GLY A 12 27.26 -5.02 -18.44
C GLY A 12 26.71 -5.16 -17.03
N LEU A 13 26.80 -4.08 -16.25
CA LEU A 13 26.05 -3.88 -15.02
C LEU A 13 24.56 -3.86 -15.36
N LEU A 14 23.91 -5.03 -15.31
CA LEU A 14 22.47 -5.11 -15.19
C LEU A 14 22.13 -4.66 -13.76
N SER A 15 21.96 -3.34 -13.58
CA SER A 15 21.33 -2.82 -12.36
C SER A 15 19.95 -3.47 -12.25
N PRO A 16 19.60 -4.09 -11.11
CA PRO A 16 18.21 -4.43 -10.87
C PRO A 16 17.45 -3.12 -10.85
N PHE A 17 16.55 -2.92 -11.82
CA PHE A 17 15.53 -1.91 -11.69
C PHE A 17 14.68 -2.33 -10.51
N SER A 18 14.96 -1.79 -9.32
CA SER A 18 13.99 -1.80 -8.24
C SER A 18 12.76 -1.09 -8.79
N HIS A 19 11.70 -1.85 -9.08
CA HIS A 19 10.41 -1.30 -9.45
C HIS A 19 9.82 -0.66 -8.20
N ALA A 20 10.22 0.58 -7.93
CA ALA A 20 9.57 1.41 -6.93
C ALA A 20 8.09 1.55 -7.34
N ILE A 21 7.20 1.31 -6.38
CA ILE A 21 5.78 1.54 -6.61
C ILE A 21 5.57 3.05 -6.58
N GLU A 22 5.22 3.59 -7.74
CA GLU A 22 4.99 5.02 -7.91
C GLU A 22 3.50 5.28 -8.19
N LEU A 23 2.89 6.07 -7.32
CA LEU A 23 1.52 6.54 -7.50
C LEU A 23 1.52 7.87 -8.26
N THR A 24 0.40 8.22 -8.88
CA THR A 24 0.21 9.58 -9.41
C THR A 24 -0.20 10.50 -8.26
N PRO A 25 0.51 11.62 -8.02
CA PRO A 25 0.09 12.62 -7.06
C PRO A 25 -1.28 13.22 -7.43
N GLY A 26 -2.08 13.59 -6.43
CA GLY A 26 -3.38 14.22 -6.61
C GLY A 26 -4.48 13.53 -5.82
N LYS A 27 -5.72 13.80 -6.23
CA LYS A 27 -6.92 13.31 -5.55
C LYS A 27 -7.30 11.92 -6.03
N TRP A 28 -7.57 11.04 -5.09
CA TRP A 28 -8.00 9.66 -5.32
C TRP A 28 -9.40 9.46 -4.76
N ALA A 29 -10.27 8.79 -5.52
CA ALA A 29 -11.53 8.28 -5.02
C ALA A 29 -11.34 6.82 -4.63
N ILE A 30 -11.64 6.49 -3.38
CA ILE A 30 -11.46 5.18 -2.80
C ILE A 30 -12.83 4.62 -2.47
N THR A 31 -13.21 3.53 -3.13
CA THR A 31 -14.41 2.76 -2.81
C THR A 31 -14.01 1.64 -1.88
N VAL A 32 -14.61 1.59 -0.70
CA VAL A 32 -14.28 0.65 0.37
C VAL A 32 -15.48 -0.26 0.58
N GLU A 33 -15.25 -1.57 0.52
CA GLU A 33 -16.21 -2.63 0.81
C GLU A 33 -15.80 -3.36 2.09
N MET A 34 -16.58 -3.19 3.15
CA MET A 34 -16.36 -3.80 4.45
C MET A 34 -17.23 -5.04 4.64
N ASN A 35 -16.62 -6.07 5.19
CA ASN A 35 -17.26 -7.33 5.54
C ASN A 35 -16.94 -7.69 6.99
N ALA A 36 -17.94 -7.54 7.86
CA ALA A 36 -17.89 -7.96 9.26
C ALA A 36 -19.22 -8.61 9.66
N PRO A 37 -19.22 -9.62 10.54
CA PRO A 37 -20.45 -10.22 11.06
C PRO A 37 -21.36 -9.17 11.71
N GLY A 38 -22.66 -9.19 11.37
CA GLY A 38 -23.65 -8.27 11.93
C GLY A 38 -23.68 -6.87 11.30
N MET A 39 -22.82 -6.57 10.31
CA MET A 39 -22.84 -5.28 9.62
C MET A 39 -24.01 -5.17 8.62
N PRO A 40 -24.85 -4.12 8.70
CA PRO A 40 -25.93 -3.86 7.74
C PRO A 40 -25.41 -3.61 6.33
N GLU A 41 -26.13 -4.05 5.29
CA GLU A 41 -25.70 -3.91 3.89
C GLU A 41 -25.47 -2.45 3.47
N ASN A 42 -26.33 -1.53 3.93
CA ASN A 42 -26.23 -0.11 3.61
C ASN A 42 -24.99 0.59 4.22
N MET A 43 -24.24 -0.10 5.10
CA MET A 43 -23.01 0.41 5.70
C MET A 43 -21.75 -0.24 5.12
N ARG A 44 -21.88 -1.28 4.29
CA ARG A 44 -20.73 -2.05 3.79
C ARG A 44 -19.93 -1.31 2.75
N THR A 45 -20.57 -0.50 1.90
CA THR A 45 -19.88 0.23 0.86
C THR A 45 -19.80 1.71 1.21
N GLN A 46 -18.59 2.25 1.18
CA GLN A 46 -18.33 3.67 1.40
C GLN A 46 -17.43 4.21 0.29
N VAL A 47 -17.59 5.49 -0.03
CA VAL A 47 -16.71 6.18 -0.96
C VAL A 47 -16.10 7.36 -0.23
N GLN A 48 -14.77 7.42 -0.21
CA GLN A 48 -14.00 8.53 0.35
C GLN A 48 -13.08 9.12 -0.72
N GLN A 49 -12.59 10.32 -0.45
CA GLN A 49 -11.62 10.99 -1.31
C GLN A 49 -10.44 11.46 -0.48
N ASP A 50 -9.25 11.05 -0.90
CA ASP A 50 -8.00 11.38 -0.23
C ASP A 50 -7.04 12.07 -1.21
N CYS A 51 -6.25 12.98 -0.69
CA CYS A 51 -5.25 13.71 -1.45
C CYS A 51 -3.87 13.13 -1.16
N VAL A 52 -3.20 12.66 -2.21
CA VAL A 52 -1.85 12.09 -2.14
C VAL A 52 -0.88 13.12 -2.67
N THR A 53 0.05 13.56 -1.83
CA THR A 53 1.13 14.49 -2.17
C THR A 53 2.17 13.83 -3.08
N ALA A 54 3.07 14.64 -3.65
CA ALA A 54 4.16 14.12 -4.47
C ALA A 54 5.16 13.26 -3.66
N GLU A 55 5.36 13.59 -2.39
CA GLU A 55 6.26 12.85 -1.50
C GLU A 55 5.69 11.47 -1.15
N GLU A 56 4.41 11.42 -0.76
CA GLU A 56 3.71 10.16 -0.47
C GLU A 56 3.60 9.27 -1.71
N ALA A 57 3.35 9.88 -2.87
CA ALA A 57 3.24 9.16 -4.13
C ALA A 57 4.55 8.50 -4.58
N ALA A 58 5.68 9.14 -4.27
CA ALA A 58 7.01 8.63 -4.56
C ALA A 58 7.47 7.55 -3.55
N ASN A 59 6.98 7.60 -2.31
CA ASN A 59 7.37 6.70 -1.22
C ASN A 59 6.15 6.16 -0.46
N PRO A 60 5.30 5.32 -1.10
CA PRO A 60 4.07 4.84 -0.47
C PRO A 60 4.32 3.95 0.76
N GLU A 61 5.48 3.28 0.85
CA GLU A 61 5.89 2.56 2.06
C GLU A 61 6.08 3.49 3.25
N ASP A 62 6.79 4.61 3.06
CA ASP A 62 7.08 5.57 4.14
C ASP A 62 5.81 6.30 4.57
N ALA A 63 4.96 6.70 3.61
CA ALA A 63 3.64 7.27 3.89
C ALA A 63 2.78 6.34 4.74
N MET A 64 2.78 5.03 4.43
CA MET A 64 2.06 4.03 5.21
C MET A 64 2.62 3.90 6.64
N ARG A 65 3.94 3.90 6.80
CA ARG A 65 4.58 3.87 8.13
C ARG A 65 4.28 5.11 8.95
N GLU A 66 4.19 6.28 8.32
CA GLU A 66 3.83 7.52 9.01
C GLU A 66 2.39 7.46 9.52
N SER A 67 1.44 7.08 8.66
CA SER A 67 0.03 6.87 9.05
C SER A 67 -0.12 5.89 10.22
N TRP A 68 0.61 4.77 10.22
CA TRP A 68 0.54 3.79 11.32
C TRP A 68 1.02 4.33 12.67
N LYS A 69 2.01 5.24 12.67
CA LYS A 69 2.47 5.87 13.91
C LYS A 69 1.37 6.73 14.53
N GLU A 70 0.58 7.40 13.69
CA GLU A 70 -0.58 8.19 14.14
C GLU A 70 -1.69 7.29 14.70
N ASP A 71 -1.85 6.09 14.12
CA ASP A 71 -2.89 5.12 14.49
C ASP A 71 -2.53 4.18 15.67
N ASN A 72 -1.43 4.44 16.40
CA ASN A 72 -0.94 3.60 17.50
C ASN A 72 -0.67 2.13 17.10
N CYS A 73 -0.21 1.95 15.87
CA CYS A 73 0.33 0.69 15.38
C CYS A 73 1.83 0.61 15.68
N ASP A 74 2.35 -0.61 15.83
CA ASP A 74 3.78 -0.82 15.76
C ASP A 74 4.31 -0.52 14.35
N THR A 75 5.62 -0.59 14.16
CA THR A 75 6.23 -0.31 12.86
C THR A 75 5.87 -1.35 11.80
N GLY A 76 5.31 -2.49 12.20
CA GLY A 76 4.95 -3.62 11.35
C GLY A 76 6.10 -4.16 10.49
N ASP A 77 5.72 -5.02 9.57
CA ASP A 77 6.52 -5.46 8.43
C ASP A 77 5.84 -4.99 7.14
N ILE A 78 6.63 -4.42 6.22
CA ILE A 78 6.17 -3.97 4.91
C ILE A 78 7.13 -4.54 3.89
N ARG A 79 6.56 -5.26 2.92
CA ARG A 79 7.29 -5.88 1.84
C ARG A 79 6.83 -5.32 0.51
N THR A 80 7.77 -4.76 -0.24
CA THR A 80 7.55 -4.47 -1.65
C THR A 80 7.55 -5.77 -2.45
N THR A 81 6.55 -5.92 -3.31
CA THR A 81 6.39 -7.02 -4.27
C THR A 81 6.51 -6.46 -5.69
N ASP A 82 6.57 -7.34 -6.70
CA ASP A 82 6.71 -6.91 -8.10
C ASP A 82 5.59 -5.98 -8.58
N ASN A 83 4.40 -6.06 -7.95
CA ASN A 83 3.22 -5.32 -8.38
C ASN A 83 2.46 -4.65 -7.22
N GLY A 84 3.10 -4.36 -6.08
CA GLY A 84 2.35 -3.87 -4.93
C GLY A 84 3.07 -4.01 -3.59
N LEU A 85 2.36 -3.71 -2.51
CA LEU A 85 2.87 -3.83 -1.15
C LEU A 85 2.13 -4.96 -0.42
N GLU A 86 2.81 -5.67 0.45
CA GLU A 86 2.19 -6.55 1.44
C GLU A 86 2.65 -6.13 2.82
N TRP A 87 1.76 -6.18 3.79
CA TRP A 87 2.07 -5.69 5.12
C TRP A 87 1.37 -6.43 6.24
N GLU A 88 1.96 -6.30 7.42
CA GLU A 88 1.41 -6.75 8.69
C GLU A 88 1.83 -5.80 9.82
N ALA A 89 0.91 -5.45 10.71
CA ALA A 89 1.19 -4.66 11.90
C ALA A 89 0.30 -5.07 13.08
N GLU A 90 0.72 -4.77 14.30
CA GLU A 90 -0.13 -4.83 15.49
C GLU A 90 -0.47 -3.43 15.98
N CYS A 91 -1.76 -3.16 16.16
CA CYS A 91 -2.26 -1.88 16.64
C CYS A 91 -2.94 -2.03 18.00
N THR A 92 -2.84 -0.96 18.80
CA THR A 92 -3.53 -0.90 20.10
C THR A 92 -4.78 -0.04 19.94
N MET A 93 -5.95 -0.61 20.20
CA MET A 93 -7.21 0.13 20.04
C MET A 93 -7.25 1.35 20.98
N PRO A 94 -7.55 2.56 20.49
CA PRO A 94 -7.68 3.75 21.32
C PRO A 94 -8.62 3.53 22.51
N GLY A 95 -8.19 3.94 23.71
CA GLY A 95 -8.99 3.79 24.94
C GLY A 95 -9.06 2.37 25.51
N SER A 96 -8.30 1.42 24.96
CA SER A 96 -8.17 0.06 25.53
C SER A 96 -6.74 -0.47 25.39
N ASN A 97 -6.42 -1.55 26.10
CA ASN A 97 -5.16 -2.28 25.90
C ASN A 97 -5.31 -3.45 24.92
N ALA A 98 -6.44 -3.54 24.21
CA ALA A 98 -6.68 -4.62 23.28
C ALA A 98 -5.83 -4.45 22.01
N LYS A 99 -5.20 -5.55 21.59
CA LYS A 99 -4.39 -5.62 20.39
C LYS A 99 -5.22 -6.09 19.20
N THR A 100 -5.04 -5.44 18.07
CA THR A 100 -5.59 -5.85 16.78
C THR A 100 -4.46 -6.08 15.79
N ARG A 101 -4.44 -7.25 15.17
CA ARG A 101 -3.53 -7.56 14.07
C ARG A 101 -4.14 -7.09 12.76
N ILE A 102 -3.39 -6.32 12.01
CA ILE A 102 -3.75 -5.84 10.67
C ILE A 102 -2.82 -6.51 9.69
N THR A 103 -3.38 -7.13 8.66
CA THR A 103 -2.62 -7.65 7.52
C THR A 103 -3.25 -7.11 6.25
N GLY A 104 -2.44 -6.74 5.27
CA GLY A 104 -2.98 -6.26 4.00
C GLY A 104 -2.09 -6.51 2.81
N LYS A 105 -2.70 -6.32 1.65
CA LYS A 105 -2.05 -6.37 0.36
C LYS A 105 -2.58 -5.25 -0.51
N MET A 106 -1.69 -4.53 -1.17
CA MET A 106 -1.97 -3.60 -2.24
C MET A 106 -1.53 -4.22 -3.56
N VAL A 107 -2.33 -4.04 -4.60
CA VAL A 107 -1.99 -4.42 -5.97
C VAL A 107 -2.11 -3.19 -6.85
N MET A 108 -1.01 -2.83 -7.48
CA MET A 108 -0.93 -1.79 -8.49
C MET A 108 -1.44 -2.33 -9.82
N HIS A 109 -2.53 -1.75 -10.34
CA HIS A 109 -3.01 -2.02 -11.69
C HIS A 109 -2.35 -1.09 -12.71
N ASN A 110 -2.10 0.16 -12.32
CA ASN A 110 -1.26 1.15 -12.99
C ASN A 110 -1.01 2.34 -12.03
N SER A 111 -0.29 3.37 -12.46
CA SER A 111 0.00 4.54 -11.61
C SER A 111 -1.22 5.36 -11.15
N LYS A 112 -2.41 5.10 -11.69
CA LYS A 112 -3.69 5.79 -11.40
C LYS A 112 -4.77 4.87 -10.85
N HIS A 113 -4.46 3.60 -10.59
CA HIS A 113 -5.42 2.62 -10.09
C HIS A 113 -4.69 1.53 -9.30
N TYR A 114 -5.11 1.34 -8.05
CA TYR A 114 -4.70 0.22 -7.22
C TYR A 114 -5.90 -0.34 -6.46
N SER A 115 -5.80 -1.59 -6.03
CA SER A 115 -6.74 -2.21 -5.10
C SER A 115 -6.03 -2.63 -3.82
N THR A 116 -6.76 -2.70 -2.71
CA THR A 116 -6.25 -3.24 -1.45
C THR A 116 -7.19 -4.27 -0.85
N ASP A 117 -6.62 -5.29 -0.21
CA ASP A 117 -7.32 -6.24 0.63
C ASP A 117 -6.72 -6.17 2.02
N ILE A 118 -7.54 -5.87 3.03
CA ILE A 118 -7.11 -5.71 4.41
C ILE A 118 -7.93 -6.67 5.28
N THR A 119 -7.26 -7.31 6.23
CA THR A 119 -7.89 -8.10 7.27
C THR A 119 -7.46 -7.56 8.63
N VAL A 120 -8.43 -7.20 9.45
CA VAL A 120 -8.25 -6.80 10.84
C VAL A 120 -8.79 -7.93 11.73
N LYS A 121 -8.00 -8.36 12.71
CA LYS A 121 -8.39 -9.39 13.68
C LYS A 121 -8.07 -8.93 15.10
N GLY A 122 -9.03 -9.07 16.01
CA GLY A 122 -8.82 -8.80 17.44
C GLY A 122 -10.08 -9.09 18.25
N ASN A 123 -9.93 -9.41 19.54
CA ASN A 123 -11.04 -9.68 20.46
C ASN A 123 -12.14 -10.62 19.90
N HIS A 124 -11.75 -11.76 19.30
CA HIS A 124 -12.65 -12.72 18.64
C HIS A 124 -13.45 -12.19 17.44
N HIS A 125 -13.20 -10.96 17.02
CA HIS A 125 -13.79 -10.36 15.83
C HIS A 125 -12.79 -10.37 14.67
N SER A 126 -13.33 -10.40 13.46
CA SER A 126 -12.56 -10.22 12.24
C SER A 126 -13.37 -9.35 11.27
N MET A 127 -12.68 -8.40 10.67
CA MET A 127 -13.19 -7.57 9.60
C MET A 127 -12.30 -7.77 8.38
N LYS A 128 -12.92 -7.92 7.21
CA LYS A 128 -12.23 -7.89 5.92
C LYS A 128 -12.68 -6.65 5.18
N THR A 129 -11.76 -5.99 4.53
CA THR A 129 -12.01 -4.81 3.73
C THR A 129 -11.37 -5.01 2.37
N HIS A 130 -12.13 -4.79 1.32
CA HIS A 130 -11.63 -4.68 -0.04
C HIS A 130 -11.80 -3.23 -0.50
N SER A 131 -10.79 -2.64 -1.12
CA SER A 131 -10.89 -1.27 -1.62
C SER A 131 -10.39 -1.13 -3.05
N GLU A 132 -11.04 -0.25 -3.80
CA GLU A 132 -10.67 0.15 -5.15
C GLU A 132 -10.39 1.65 -5.17
N ALA A 133 -9.14 2.03 -5.47
CA ALA A 133 -8.70 3.41 -5.46
C ALA A 133 -8.36 3.88 -6.89
N LYS A 134 -8.96 4.98 -7.32
CA LYS A 134 -8.74 5.56 -8.66
C LYS A 134 -8.41 7.03 -8.57
N TRP A 135 -7.39 7.46 -9.30
CA TRP A 135 -7.04 8.87 -9.44
C TRP A 135 -8.16 9.62 -10.17
N VAL A 136 -8.62 10.74 -9.61
CA VAL A 136 -9.76 11.53 -10.13
C VAL A 136 -9.42 12.97 -10.48
N GLY A 137 -8.21 13.45 -10.19
CA GLY A 137 -7.80 14.80 -10.55
C GLY A 137 -6.67 15.34 -9.68
N ALA A 138 -6.32 16.60 -9.88
CA ALA A 138 -5.47 17.32 -8.94
C ALA A 138 -6.19 17.51 -7.60
N CYS A 139 -5.42 17.66 -6.52
CA CYS A 139 -5.96 18.17 -5.26
C CYS A 139 -6.44 19.61 -5.44
N ASN A 140 -7.56 19.94 -4.82
CA ASN A 140 -7.98 21.34 -4.72
C ASN A 140 -7.19 21.94 -3.55
N GLU A 141 -6.54 23.09 -3.78
CA GLU A 141 -5.92 23.89 -2.73
C GLU A 141 -6.96 24.50 -1.77
#